data_AF-A0A5S3QLY1-F1
#
_entry.id   AF-A0A5S3QLY1-F1
#
_cell.length_a   1.000
_cell.length_b   1.000
_cell.length_c   1.000
_cell.angle_alpha   90.00
_cell.angle_beta   90.00
_cell.angle_gamma   90.00
#
_symmetry.space_group_name_H-M   'P 1'
#
loop_
_entity.id
_entity.type
_entity.pdbx_description
1 polymer ?
#
loop_
_entity_poly.entity_id
_entity_poly.type
_entity_poly.pdbx_seq_one_letter_code
_entity_poly.pdbx_strand_id
1 'polypeptide(L)'
;MNTWMVKNVSIIIVSLIGGLIFHYISSPSKQARKKQELESITSLLINFILFVWVGKLLIHLPLFFTNPLAVLAYPSSSTAFIIAVLLTTINIIYQVKRKSMDYSVILASFVPVFLGSAFLYEFIDLVWHENTFAWGHQGLLLLLIVVFLITHEKLSPILMACVILTGWSAGQLIIAYTMPYTALYGYTMPEWFLFLVFATSIITFIYNRRRIS
;
A
#
# COMPACT_ATOMS: atom_id res chain seq x y z
N MET A 1 16.50 -15.87 15.25
CA MET A 1 15.61 -15.28 14.23
C MET A 1 15.81 -16.08 12.95
N ASN A 2 14.76 -16.69 12.39
CA ASN A 2 14.93 -17.56 11.22
C ASN A 2 15.42 -16.72 10.03
N THR A 3 16.48 -17.16 9.33
CA THR A 3 17.07 -16.47 8.15
C THR A 3 16.02 -16.12 7.10
N TRP A 4 14.97 -16.95 6.99
CA TRP A 4 13.81 -16.72 6.13
C TRP A 4 12.99 -15.47 6.48
N MET A 5 12.77 -15.18 7.77
CA MET A 5 12.03 -13.98 8.19
C MET A 5 12.81 -12.70 7.88
N VAL A 6 14.13 -12.73 8.10
CA VAL A 6 15.00 -11.58 7.78
C VAL A 6 14.98 -11.31 6.28
N LYS A 7 15.00 -12.35 5.44
CA LYS A 7 14.90 -12.22 3.98
C LYS A 7 13.59 -11.52 3.56
N ASN A 8 12.44 -11.98 4.04
CA ASN A 8 11.14 -11.42 3.63
C ASN A 8 10.95 -9.96 4.07
N VAL A 9 11.36 -9.63 5.30
CA VAL A 9 11.31 -8.25 5.79
C VAL A 9 12.25 -7.35 4.98
N SER A 10 13.43 -7.86 4.62
CA SER A 10 14.39 -7.11 3.79
C SER A 10 13.83 -6.83 2.40
N ILE A 11 13.13 -7.79 1.77
CA ILE A 11 12.46 -7.59 0.48
C ILE A 11 11.43 -6.46 0.60
N ILE A 12 10.58 -6.47 1.63
CA ILE A 12 9.60 -5.39 1.84
C ILE A 12 10.30 -4.03 1.99
N ILE A 13 11.37 -3.93 2.78
CA ILE A 13 12.10 -2.68 2.98
C ILE A 13 12.71 -2.18 1.66
N VAL A 14 13.37 -3.06 0.90
CA VAL A 14 13.94 -2.72 -0.41
C VAL A 14 12.85 -2.26 -1.38
N SER A 15 11.71 -2.94 -1.39
CA SER A 15 10.55 -2.57 -2.19
C SER A 15 10.00 -1.19 -1.81
N LEU A 16 9.85 -0.89 -0.52
CA LEU A 16 9.41 0.42 -0.05
C LEU A 16 10.39 1.52 -0.47
N ILE A 17 11.70 1.29 -0.34
CA ILE A 17 12.74 2.22 -0.82
C ILE A 17 12.61 2.41 -2.34
N GLY A 18 12.41 1.33 -3.10
CA GLY A 18 12.17 1.41 -4.55
C GLY A 18 10.93 2.23 -4.90
N GLY A 19 9.85 2.11 -4.12
CA GLY A 19 8.65 2.95 -4.26
C GLY A 19 8.93 4.43 -3.99
N LEU A 20 9.71 4.75 -2.94
CA LEU A 20 10.13 6.12 -2.66
C LEU A 20 11.00 6.71 -3.78
N ILE A 21 11.93 5.90 -4.32
CA ILE A 21 12.75 6.28 -5.48
C ILE A 21 11.88 6.50 -6.71
N PHE A 22 10.92 5.61 -6.98
CA PHE A 22 10.00 5.75 -8.09
C PHE A 22 9.20 7.05 -7.99
N HIS A 23 8.63 7.36 -6.82
CA HIS A 23 7.99 8.65 -6.58
C HIS A 23 8.95 9.83 -6.77
N TYR A 24 10.19 9.73 -6.26
CA TYR A 24 11.18 10.78 -6.44
C TYR A 24 11.54 11.00 -7.92
N ILE A 25 11.52 9.99 -8.77
CA ILE A 25 11.82 10.15 -10.20
C ILE A 25 10.58 10.66 -10.96
N SER A 26 9.39 10.11 -10.66
CA SER A 26 8.18 10.37 -11.41
C SER A 26 7.38 11.60 -10.95
N SER A 27 7.64 12.14 -9.75
CA SER A 27 6.82 13.24 -9.23
C SER A 27 7.10 14.55 -9.98
N PRO A 28 6.05 15.21 -10.52
CA PRO A 28 6.15 16.48 -11.24
C PRO A 28 6.25 17.68 -10.28
N SER A 29 6.17 17.43 -8.97
CA SER A 29 6.25 18.46 -7.95
C SER A 29 7.62 19.15 -7.92
N LYS A 30 7.61 20.47 -7.67
CA LYS A 30 8.83 21.25 -7.39
C LYS A 30 9.56 20.68 -6.16
N GLN A 31 10.88 20.85 -6.12
CA GLN A 31 11.76 20.24 -5.12
C GLN A 31 11.30 20.41 -3.66
N ALA A 32 10.81 21.60 -3.28
CA ALA A 32 10.30 21.84 -1.93
C ALA A 32 9.06 20.99 -1.59
N ARG A 33 8.10 20.91 -2.51
CA ARG A 33 6.89 20.09 -2.35
C ARG A 33 7.21 18.59 -2.39
N LYS A 34 8.13 18.19 -3.27
CA LYS A 34 8.63 16.81 -3.36
C LYS A 34 9.27 16.32 -2.06
N LYS A 35 10.03 17.19 -1.39
CA LYS A 35 10.59 16.89 -0.06
C LYS A 35 9.48 16.70 0.99
N GLN A 36 8.48 17.58 1.00
CA GLN A 36 7.34 17.45 1.91
C GLN A 36 6.53 16.17 1.65
N GLU A 37 6.33 15.80 0.38
CA GLU A 37 5.72 14.55 -0.06
C GLU A 37 6.50 13.34 0.49
N LEU A 38 7.83 13.31 0.33
CA LEU A 38 8.70 12.27 0.85
C LEU A 38 8.69 12.15 2.38
N GLU A 39 8.76 13.28 3.09
CA GLU A 39 8.70 13.28 4.56
C GLU A 39 7.35 12.75 5.06
N SER A 40 6.25 13.18 4.42
CA SER A 40 4.90 12.78 4.79
C SER A 40 4.68 11.28 4.57
N ILE A 41 5.06 10.77 3.39
CA ILE A 41 4.88 9.34 3.08
C ILE A 41 5.82 8.46 3.89
N THR A 42 7.05 8.91 4.18
CA THR A 42 7.98 8.18 5.04
C THR A 42 7.45 8.07 6.47
N SER A 43 6.94 9.18 7.02
CA SER A 43 6.27 9.18 8.32
C SER A 43 5.06 8.24 8.33
N LEU A 44 4.26 8.25 7.26
CA LEU A 44 3.13 7.34 7.10
C LEU A 44 3.57 5.86 7.07
N LEU A 45 4.64 5.54 6.33
CA LEU A 45 5.18 4.18 6.24
C LEU A 45 5.72 3.69 7.59
N ILE A 46 6.43 4.55 8.33
CA ILE A 46 6.90 4.23 9.69
C ILE A 46 5.68 3.94 10.59
N ASN A 47 4.67 4.81 10.58
CA ASN A 47 3.45 4.60 11.35
C ASN A 47 2.72 3.32 10.93
N PHE A 48 2.68 3.02 9.63
CA PHE A 48 2.08 1.78 9.13
C PHE A 48 2.80 0.55 9.68
N ILE A 49 4.13 0.52 9.66
CA ILE A 49 4.93 -0.59 10.24
C ILE A 49 4.64 -0.74 11.74
N LEU A 50 4.59 0.37 12.48
CA LEU A 50 4.23 0.36 13.90
C LEU A 50 2.80 -0.16 14.11
N PHE A 51 1.85 0.21 13.25
CA PHE A 51 0.49 -0.29 13.33
C PHE A 51 0.35 -1.77 12.96
N VAL A 52 1.21 -2.32 12.10
CA VAL A 52 1.30 -3.77 11.90
C VAL A 52 1.72 -4.46 13.19
N TRP A 53 2.69 -3.89 13.93
CA TRP A 53 3.09 -4.43 15.24
C TRP A 53 1.97 -4.32 16.27
N VAL A 54 1.25 -3.19 16.31
CA VAL A 54 0.06 -3.05 17.16
C VAL A 54 -1.01 -4.09 16.78
N GLY A 55 -1.24 -4.31 15.49
CA GLY A 55 -2.17 -5.34 15.00
C GLY A 55 -1.79 -6.74 15.51
N LYS A 56 -0.50 -7.11 15.46
CA LYS A 56 -0.02 -8.36 16.05
C LYS A 56 -0.29 -8.44 17.54
N LEU A 57 -0.03 -7.36 18.27
CA LEU A 57 -0.25 -7.30 19.72
C LEU A 57 -1.72 -7.48 20.07
N LEU A 58 -2.63 -6.86 19.31
CA LEU A 58 -4.07 -7.01 19.51
C LEU A 58 -4.55 -8.44 19.25
N ILE A 59 -3.99 -9.11 18.24
CA ILE A 59 -4.35 -10.50 17.90
C ILE A 59 -3.80 -11.49 18.94
N HIS A 60 -2.60 -11.27 19.44
CA HIS A 60 -1.90 -12.17 20.38
C HIS A 60 -1.80 -11.60 21.80
N LEU A 61 -2.84 -10.87 22.23
CA LEU A 61 -2.90 -10.20 23.53
C LEU A 61 -2.57 -11.14 24.72
N PRO A 62 -3.08 -12.38 24.78
CA PRO A 62 -2.71 -13.32 25.84
C PRO A 62 -1.22 -13.71 25.83
N LEU A 63 -0.62 -13.85 24.64
CA LEU A 63 0.80 -14.16 24.48
C LEU A 63 1.69 -12.99 24.89
N PHE A 64 1.20 -11.76 24.76
CA PHE A 64 1.95 -10.56 25.15
C PHE A 64 2.25 -10.52 26.66
N PHE A 65 1.27 -10.89 27.49
CA PHE A 65 1.45 -10.90 28.96
C PHE A 65 2.36 -12.03 29.44
N THR A 66 2.52 -13.09 28.66
CA THR A 66 3.35 -14.25 29.03
C THR A 66 4.75 -14.17 28.43
N ASN A 67 4.88 -13.73 27.17
CA ASN A 67 6.15 -13.55 26.48
C ASN A 67 6.07 -12.41 25.44
N PRO A 68 6.31 -11.15 25.85
CA PRO A 68 6.12 -9.99 24.96
C PRO A 68 7.06 -9.99 23.76
N LEU A 69 8.27 -10.55 23.91
CA LEU A 69 9.24 -10.67 22.81
C LEU A 69 8.77 -11.69 21.75
N ALA A 70 8.03 -12.73 22.14
CA ALA A 70 7.50 -13.72 21.22
C ALA A 70 6.42 -13.14 20.28
N VAL A 71 5.63 -12.17 20.75
CA VAL A 71 4.61 -11.50 19.93
C VAL A 71 5.24 -10.71 18.77
N LEU A 72 6.38 -10.06 19.00
CA LEU A 72 7.10 -9.32 17.96
C LEU A 72 7.69 -10.25 16.90
N ALA A 73 8.12 -11.44 17.32
CA ALA A 73 8.65 -12.49 16.45
C ALA A 73 7.56 -13.30 15.73
N TYR A 74 6.28 -13.15 16.11
CA TYR A 74 5.18 -13.89 15.49
C TYR A 74 5.02 -13.47 14.02
N PRO A 75 4.83 -14.41 13.07
CA PRO A 75 4.64 -14.07 11.67
C PRO A 75 3.43 -13.14 11.49
N SER A 76 3.59 -12.11 10.65
CA SER A 76 2.51 -11.16 10.40
C SER A 76 1.40 -11.84 9.59
N SER A 77 0.16 -11.78 10.08
CA SER A 77 -1.02 -12.29 9.37
C SER A 77 -1.69 -11.20 8.53
N SER A 78 -2.55 -11.61 7.60
CA SER A 78 -3.44 -10.71 6.84
C SER A 78 -4.30 -9.83 7.75
N THR A 79 -4.74 -10.36 8.89
CA THR A 79 -5.48 -9.60 9.90
C THR A 79 -4.66 -8.45 10.48
N ALA A 80 -3.38 -8.66 10.80
CA ALA A 80 -2.51 -7.60 11.31
C ALA A 80 -2.30 -6.48 10.27
N PHE A 81 -2.18 -6.85 8.99
CA PHE A 81 -2.11 -5.90 7.88
C PHE A 81 -3.39 -5.07 7.77
N ILE A 82 -4.56 -5.69 7.81
CA ILE A 82 -5.86 -5.00 7.73
C ILE A 82 -6.06 -4.04 8.91
N ILE A 83 -5.69 -4.45 10.13
CA ILE A 83 -5.70 -3.56 11.30
C ILE A 83 -4.77 -2.36 11.06
N ALA A 84 -3.58 -2.58 10.49
CA ALA A 84 -2.65 -1.49 10.19
C ALA A 84 -3.20 -0.52 9.15
N VAL A 85 -3.87 -1.00 8.11
CA VAL A 85 -4.56 -0.17 7.11
C VAL A 85 -5.66 0.67 7.78
N LEU A 86 -6.46 0.07 8.66
CA LEU A 86 -7.52 0.77 9.39
C LEU A 86 -6.94 1.87 10.29
N LEU A 87 -5.94 1.56 11.12
CA LEU A 87 -5.29 2.52 12.01
C LEU A 87 -4.59 3.65 11.23
N THR A 88 -3.96 3.33 10.10
CA THR A 88 -3.36 4.32 9.21
C THR A 88 -4.41 5.25 8.62
N THR A 89 -5.54 4.70 8.19
CA THR A 89 -6.67 5.49 7.66
C THR A 89 -7.22 6.44 8.73
N ILE A 90 -7.42 5.96 9.96
CA ILE A 90 -7.85 6.79 11.09
C ILE A 90 -6.83 7.90 11.38
N ASN A 91 -5.54 7.56 11.39
CA ASN A 91 -4.45 8.52 11.61
C ASN A 91 -4.44 9.62 10.53
N ILE A 92 -4.56 9.26 9.25
CA ILE A 92 -4.66 10.23 8.15
C ILE A 92 -5.86 11.15 8.36
N ILE A 93 -7.05 10.60 8.62
CA ILE A 93 -8.27 11.41 8.83
C ILE A 93 -8.08 12.38 9.99
N TYR A 94 -7.45 11.94 11.08
CA TYR A 94 -7.17 12.77 12.24
C TYR A 94 -6.19 13.91 11.92
N GLN A 95 -5.07 13.62 11.24
CA GLN A 95 -4.08 14.63 10.86
C GLN A 95 -4.65 15.67 9.87
N VAL A 96 -5.44 15.21 8.89
CA VAL A 96 -6.11 16.10 7.92
C VAL A 96 -7.13 16.99 8.63
N LYS A 97 -7.94 16.45 9.55
CA LYS A 97 -8.90 17.25 10.34
C LYS A 97 -8.23 18.31 11.22
N ARG A 98 -7.04 18.01 11.75
CA ARG A 98 -6.23 18.97 12.52
C ARG A 98 -5.43 19.94 11.65
N LYS A 99 -5.56 19.87 10.32
CA LYS A 99 -4.79 20.65 9.35
C LYS A 99 -3.26 20.51 9.50
N SER A 100 -2.79 19.42 10.14
CA SER A 100 -1.36 19.15 10.28
C SER A 100 -0.77 18.52 9.01
N MET A 101 -1.62 18.05 8.11
CA MET A 101 -1.20 17.42 6.85
C MET A 101 -2.20 17.72 5.74
N ASP A 102 -1.70 18.01 4.54
CA ASP A 102 -2.52 18.19 3.35
C ASP A 102 -2.77 16.84 2.69
N TYR A 103 -4.04 16.46 2.54
CA TYR A 103 -4.44 15.22 1.89
C TYR A 103 -3.94 15.13 0.44
N SER A 104 -3.77 16.26 -0.25
CA SER A 104 -3.22 16.33 -1.61
C SER A 104 -1.76 15.83 -1.65
N VAL A 105 -0.96 16.21 -0.65
CA VAL A 105 0.45 15.80 -0.50
C VAL A 105 0.55 14.29 -0.21
N ILE A 106 -0.33 13.78 0.65
CA ILE A 106 -0.38 12.33 0.97
C ILE A 106 -0.74 11.54 -0.28
N LEU A 107 -1.82 11.91 -0.98
CA LEU A 107 -2.29 11.14 -2.13
C LEU A 107 -1.32 11.20 -3.32
N ALA A 108 -0.66 12.35 -3.53
CA ALA A 108 0.32 12.54 -4.60
C ALA A 108 1.56 11.66 -4.41
N SER A 109 1.94 11.38 -3.17
CA SER A 109 3.07 10.50 -2.83
C SER A 109 2.66 9.04 -2.69
N PHE A 110 1.48 8.77 -2.11
CA PHE A 110 1.00 7.43 -1.86
C PHE A 110 0.89 6.58 -3.12
N VAL A 111 0.28 7.10 -4.19
CA VAL A 111 0.05 6.32 -5.43
C VAL A 111 1.35 5.83 -6.07
N PRO A 112 2.33 6.68 -6.41
CA PRO A 112 3.57 6.22 -7.00
C PRO A 112 4.36 5.33 -6.04
N VAL A 113 4.40 5.65 -4.74
CA VAL A 113 5.10 4.80 -3.77
C VAL A 113 4.46 3.41 -3.71
N PHE A 114 3.13 3.33 -3.61
CA PHE A 114 2.39 2.08 -3.62
C PHE A 114 2.66 1.25 -4.88
N LEU A 115 2.56 1.86 -6.07
CA LEU A 115 2.79 1.16 -7.34
C LEU A 115 4.24 0.67 -7.46
N GLY A 116 5.22 1.55 -7.24
CA GLY A 116 6.63 1.23 -7.38
C GLY A 116 7.07 0.17 -6.37
N SER A 117 6.61 0.27 -5.12
CA SER A 117 6.96 -0.71 -4.10
C SER A 117 6.25 -2.05 -4.27
N ALA A 118 4.96 -2.06 -4.62
CA ALA A 118 4.25 -3.31 -4.91
C ALA A 118 4.88 -4.04 -6.11
N PHE A 119 5.19 -3.30 -7.19
CA PHE A 119 5.81 -3.87 -8.38
C PHE A 119 7.19 -4.44 -8.08
N LEU A 120 8.02 -3.70 -7.33
CA LEU A 120 9.36 -4.17 -6.99
C LEU A 120 9.31 -5.38 -6.06
N TYR A 121 8.36 -5.41 -5.12
CA TYR A 121 8.13 -6.58 -4.26
C TYR A 121 7.80 -7.83 -5.08
N GLU A 122 6.78 -7.74 -5.93
CA GLU A 122 6.34 -8.87 -6.76
C GLU A 122 7.41 -9.29 -7.78
N PHE A 123 8.16 -8.33 -8.33
CA PHE A 123 9.29 -8.63 -9.21
C PHE A 123 10.36 -9.45 -8.47
N ILE A 124 10.74 -9.01 -7.28
CA ILE A 124 11.73 -9.70 -6.46
C ILE A 124 11.22 -11.09 -6.07
N ASP A 125 9.96 -11.23 -5.67
CA ASP A 125 9.36 -12.52 -5.30
C ASP A 125 9.32 -13.49 -6.49
N LEU A 126 8.94 -13.00 -7.68
CA LEU A 126 8.91 -13.78 -8.91
C LEU A 126 10.30 -14.26 -9.31
N VAL A 127 11.33 -13.41 -9.22
CA VAL A 127 12.71 -13.76 -9.62
C VAL A 127 13.39 -14.66 -8.59
N TRP A 128 13.20 -14.45 -7.29
CA TRP A 128 13.91 -15.22 -6.26
C TRP A 128 13.20 -16.48 -5.78
N HIS A 129 11.87 -16.49 -5.80
CA HIS A 129 11.07 -17.61 -5.31
C HIS A 129 10.33 -18.35 -6.43
N GLU A 130 10.54 -17.94 -7.68
CA GLU A 130 9.92 -18.55 -8.88
C GLU A 130 8.38 -18.65 -8.75
N ASN A 131 7.77 -17.69 -8.04
CA ASN A 131 6.36 -17.69 -7.73
C ASN A 131 5.54 -17.37 -8.99
N THR A 132 5.15 -18.39 -9.74
CA THR A 132 4.42 -18.24 -11.00
C THR A 132 3.01 -17.67 -10.82
N PHE A 133 2.46 -17.70 -9.60
CA PHE A 133 1.18 -17.06 -9.29
C PHE A 133 1.27 -15.52 -9.30
N ALA A 134 2.48 -14.95 -9.15
CA ALA A 134 2.70 -13.51 -9.12
C ALA A 134 2.58 -12.83 -10.51
N TRP A 135 2.64 -13.57 -11.62
CA TRP A 135 2.63 -13.00 -12.98
C TRP A 135 1.40 -12.14 -13.27
N GLY A 136 0.22 -12.59 -12.82
CA GLY A 136 -1.03 -11.85 -13.03
C GLY A 136 -1.02 -10.50 -12.30
N HIS A 137 -0.62 -10.50 -11.03
CA HIS A 137 -0.52 -9.27 -10.25
C HIS A 137 0.58 -8.34 -10.80
N GLN A 138 1.72 -8.90 -11.19
CA GLN A 138 2.83 -8.13 -11.74
C GLN A 138 2.44 -7.45 -13.07
N GLY A 139 1.74 -8.15 -13.96
CA GLY A 139 1.21 -7.58 -15.20
C GLY A 139 0.20 -6.46 -14.95
N LEU A 140 -0.69 -6.63 -13.96
CA LEU A 140 -1.63 -5.59 -13.52
C LEU A 140 -0.88 -4.35 -13.01
N LEU A 141 0.12 -4.52 -12.15
CA LEU A 141 0.91 -3.41 -11.60
C LEU A 141 1.67 -2.68 -12.71
N LEU A 142 2.25 -3.40 -13.68
CA LEU A 142 2.90 -2.80 -14.84
C LEU A 142 1.92 -1.94 -15.64
N LEU A 143 0.73 -2.46 -15.93
CA LEU A 143 -0.33 -1.72 -16.62
C LEU A 143 -0.71 -0.45 -15.86
N LEU A 144 -0.89 -0.55 -14.54
CA LEU A 144 -1.23 0.61 -13.71
C LEU A 144 -0.10 1.64 -13.63
N ILE A 145 1.17 1.22 -13.64
CA ILE A 145 2.32 2.13 -13.76
C ILE A 145 2.27 2.88 -15.08
N VAL A 146 2.00 2.21 -16.20
CA VAL A 146 1.87 2.87 -17.51
C VAL A 146 0.71 3.88 -17.50
N VAL A 147 -0.45 3.50 -16.96
CA VAL A 147 -1.60 4.42 -16.79
C VAL A 147 -1.21 5.63 -15.95
N PHE A 148 -0.52 5.41 -14.82
CA PHE A 148 -0.03 6.48 -13.95
C PHE A 148 0.90 7.42 -14.73
N LEU A 149 1.93 6.91 -15.40
CA LEU A 149 2.91 7.74 -16.13
C LEU A 149 2.24 8.58 -17.23
N ILE A 150 1.23 8.06 -17.93
CA ILE A 150 0.52 8.81 -18.98
C ILE A 150 -0.41 9.91 -18.41
N THR A 151 -0.91 9.72 -17.19
CA THR A 151 -2.00 10.55 -16.64
C THR A 151 -1.60 11.42 -15.45
N HIS A 152 -0.41 11.22 -14.86
CA HIS A 152 -0.01 11.87 -13.60
C HIS A 152 0.12 13.39 -13.65
N GLU A 153 0.41 13.97 -14.81
CA GLU A 153 0.43 15.43 -14.99
C GLU A 153 -0.96 16.02 -15.29
N LYS A 154 -1.92 15.17 -15.69
CA LYS A 154 -3.25 15.58 -16.18
C LYS A 154 -4.32 15.48 -15.11
N LEU A 155 -4.18 14.54 -14.17
CA LEU A 155 -5.17 14.25 -13.14
C LEU A 155 -4.77 14.86 -11.80
N SER A 156 -5.76 15.31 -11.04
CA SER A 156 -5.53 15.69 -9.65
C SER A 156 -5.13 14.46 -8.81
N PRO A 157 -4.39 14.63 -7.71
CA PRO A 157 -3.93 13.51 -6.87
C PRO A 157 -5.06 12.58 -6.38
N ILE A 158 -6.24 13.16 -6.11
CA ILE A 158 -7.40 12.39 -5.65
C ILE A 158 -8.02 11.54 -6.77
N LEU A 159 -8.13 12.09 -7.98
CA LEU A 159 -8.64 11.34 -9.14
C LEU A 159 -7.65 10.25 -9.53
N MET A 160 -6.34 10.55 -9.49
CA MET A 160 -5.29 9.56 -9.73
C MET A 160 -5.38 8.39 -8.74
N ALA A 161 -5.48 8.69 -7.44
CA ALA A 161 -5.65 7.66 -6.42
C ALA A 161 -6.91 6.82 -6.66
N CYS A 162 -8.03 7.45 -7.03
CA CYS A 162 -9.26 6.72 -7.34
C CYS A 162 -9.10 5.80 -8.56
N VAL A 163 -8.50 6.27 -9.66
CA VAL A 163 -8.28 5.48 -10.88
C VAL A 163 -7.38 4.28 -10.58
N ILE A 164 -6.23 4.51 -9.92
CA ILE A 164 -5.28 3.45 -9.60
C ILE A 164 -5.84 2.46 -8.60
N LEU A 165 -6.46 2.91 -7.51
CA LEU A 165 -7.02 2.01 -6.50
C LEU A 165 -8.19 1.19 -7.05
N THR A 166 -9.06 1.81 -7.85
CA THR A 166 -10.18 1.09 -8.51
C THR A 166 -9.64 0.06 -9.50
N GLY A 167 -8.67 0.44 -10.33
CA GLY A 167 -8.04 -0.47 -11.29
C GLY A 167 -7.30 -1.62 -10.61
N TRP A 168 -6.58 -1.33 -9.52
CA TRP A 168 -5.88 -2.33 -8.72
C TRP A 168 -6.85 -3.30 -8.04
N SER A 169 -7.86 -2.81 -7.32
CA SER A 169 -8.79 -3.70 -6.63
C SER A 169 -9.67 -4.49 -7.60
N ALA A 170 -10.09 -3.90 -8.73
CA ALA A 170 -10.82 -4.61 -9.77
C ALA A 170 -9.96 -5.69 -10.44
N GLY A 171 -8.72 -5.35 -10.81
CA GLY A 171 -7.79 -6.30 -11.40
C GLY A 171 -7.47 -7.45 -10.43
N GLN A 172 -7.30 -7.15 -9.15
CA GLN A 172 -7.11 -8.16 -8.10
C GLN A 172 -8.33 -9.07 -7.94
N LEU A 173 -9.55 -8.52 -7.97
CA LEU A 173 -10.77 -9.33 -7.96
C LEU A 173 -10.88 -10.24 -9.20
N ILE A 174 -10.50 -9.75 -10.38
CA ILE A 174 -10.44 -10.58 -11.60
C ILE A 174 -9.43 -11.71 -11.44
N ILE A 175 -8.24 -11.43 -10.88
CA ILE A 175 -7.21 -12.44 -10.60
C ILE A 175 -7.69 -13.43 -9.53
N ALA A 176 -8.44 -12.98 -8.51
CA ALA A 176 -8.98 -13.84 -7.46
C ALA A 176 -9.94 -14.91 -8.01
N TYR A 177 -10.61 -14.66 -9.14
CA TYR A 177 -11.44 -15.68 -9.81
C TYR A 177 -10.62 -16.79 -10.47
N THR A 178 -9.37 -16.54 -10.85
CA THR A 178 -8.52 -17.50 -11.55
C THR A 178 -7.45 -18.13 -10.66
N MET A 179 -7.11 -17.50 -9.54
CA MET A 179 -6.06 -17.91 -8.61
C MET A 179 -6.62 -18.27 -7.24
N PRO A 180 -5.99 -19.22 -6.51
CA PRO A 180 -6.48 -19.68 -5.20
C PRO A 180 -6.36 -18.63 -4.09
N TYR A 181 -5.50 -17.62 -4.26
CA TYR A 181 -5.36 -16.50 -3.34
C TYR A 181 -4.80 -15.27 -4.07
N THR A 182 -5.08 -14.10 -3.52
CA THR A 182 -4.42 -12.84 -3.90
C THR A 182 -3.51 -12.39 -2.78
N ALA A 183 -2.41 -11.73 -3.12
CA ALA A 183 -1.43 -11.25 -2.14
C ALA A 183 -0.96 -9.83 -2.45
N LEU A 184 -0.53 -9.15 -1.40
CA LEU A 184 0.15 -7.85 -1.46
C LEU A 184 1.25 -7.83 -0.38
N TYR A 185 2.51 -7.61 -0.77
CA TYR A 185 3.68 -7.71 0.11
C TYR A 185 3.77 -9.05 0.87
N GLY A 186 3.34 -10.15 0.23
CA GLY A 186 3.31 -11.49 0.84
C GLY A 186 2.19 -11.71 1.86
N TYR A 187 1.34 -10.71 2.10
CA TYR A 187 0.12 -10.85 2.89
C TYR A 187 -1.01 -11.31 2.00
N THR A 188 -1.72 -12.37 2.38
CA THR A 188 -2.93 -12.80 1.69
C THR A 188 -4.03 -11.77 1.87
N MET A 189 -4.67 -11.37 0.77
CA MET A 189 -5.74 -10.38 0.78
C MET A 189 -7.09 -11.11 0.65
N PRO A 190 -7.98 -11.01 1.66
CA PRO A 190 -9.30 -11.58 1.53
C PRO A 190 -10.14 -10.75 0.55
N GLU A 191 -11.00 -11.40 -0.21
CA GLU A 191 -11.82 -10.75 -1.26
C GLU A 191 -12.65 -9.58 -0.73
N TRP A 192 -13.23 -9.71 0.47
CA TRP A 192 -14.03 -8.65 1.08
C TRP A 192 -13.23 -7.35 1.28
N PHE A 193 -11.92 -7.44 1.53
CA PHE A 193 -11.05 -6.28 1.67
C PHE A 193 -10.87 -5.58 0.32
N LEU A 194 -10.69 -6.35 -0.76
CA LEU A 194 -10.61 -5.82 -2.12
C LEU A 194 -11.92 -5.14 -2.54
N PHE A 195 -13.07 -5.74 -2.21
CA PHE A 195 -14.39 -5.12 -2.44
C PHE A 195 -14.54 -3.80 -1.68
N LEU A 196 -14.05 -3.71 -0.43
CA LEU A 196 -14.07 -2.47 0.34
C LEU A 196 -13.22 -1.38 -0.31
N VAL A 197 -11.99 -1.70 -0.72
CA VAL A 197 -11.12 -0.76 -1.43
C VAL A 197 -11.78 -0.27 -2.73
N PHE A 198 -12.36 -1.20 -3.50
CA PHE A 198 -13.07 -0.88 -4.75
C PHE A 198 -14.28 0.03 -4.52
N ALA A 199 -15.13 -0.29 -3.54
CA ALA A 199 -16.32 0.49 -3.23
C ALA A 199 -15.95 1.91 -2.77
N THR A 200 -14.98 2.03 -1.87
CA THR A 200 -14.53 3.34 -1.35
C THR A 200 -13.87 4.20 -2.42
N SER A 201 -13.07 3.62 -3.32
CA SER A 201 -12.45 4.35 -4.43
C SER A 201 -13.48 4.84 -5.45
N ILE A 202 -14.47 4.01 -5.81
CA ILE A 202 -15.55 4.39 -6.73
C ILE A 202 -16.47 5.45 -6.14
N ILE A 203 -16.89 5.30 -4.89
CA ILE A 203 -17.74 6.30 -4.23
C ILE A 203 -17.03 7.65 -4.21
N THR A 204 -15.73 7.67 -3.88
CA THR A 204 -14.90 8.88 -3.87
C THR A 204 -14.74 9.47 -5.28
N PHE A 205 -14.59 8.62 -6.29
CA PHE A 205 -14.52 9.04 -7.69
C PHE A 205 -15.81 9.74 -8.15
N ILE A 206 -16.97 9.13 -7.89
CA ILE A 206 -18.28 9.66 -8.26
C ILE A 206 -18.54 10.99 -7.54
N TYR A 207 -18.23 11.08 -6.25
CA TYR A 207 -18.43 12.29 -5.46
C TYR A 207 -17.57 13.46 -5.96
N ASN A 208 -16.28 13.21 -6.26
CA ASN A 208 -15.41 14.26 -6.79
C ASN A 208 -15.81 14.70 -8.20
N ARG A 209 -16.27 13.79 -9.06
CA ARG A 209 -16.74 14.15 -10.41
C ARG A 209 -17.97 15.05 -10.37
N ARG A 210 -18.90 14.79 -9.44
CA ARG A 210 -20.11 15.62 -9.24
C ARG A 210 -19.83 17.02 -8.68
N ARG A 211 -18.68 17.23 -8.03
CA ARG A 211 -18.29 18.53 -7.46
C ARG A 211 -17.55 19.42 -8.47
N ILE A 212 -16.97 18.82 -9.51
CA ILE A 212 -16.22 19.51 -10.57
C ILE A 212 -17.13 19.87 -11.76
N SER A 213 -18.23 19.12 -11.96
CA SER A 213 -19.31 19.46 -12.89
C SER A 213 -20.29 20.45 -12.29
#